data_AF-A0A3P1CTZ5-F1
#
_entry.id   AF-A0A3P1CTZ5-F1
#
_cell.length_a   1.000
_cell.length_b   1.000
_cell.length_c   1.000
_cell.angle_alpha   90.00
_cell.angle_beta   90.00
_cell.angle_gamma   90.00
#
_symmetry.space_group_name_H-M   'P 1'
#
loop_
_entity.id
_entity.type
_entity.pdbx_description
1 polymer ?
#
loop_
_entity_poly.entity_id
_entity_poly.type
_entity_poly.pdbx_seq_one_letter_code
_entity_poly.pdbx_strand_id
1 'polypeptide(L)'
;MKISPPQVGRYYYVGNEPTLFTEKLLQEILPHHRPQPIRLTKQWLLSFGFRPDAARHFWYFQDLKLVPGLNCWLCVSSRRYLYYVHELQECFADIYQTELPLEIQS
;
A
#
# COMPACT_ATOMS: atom_id res chain seq x y z
N MET A 1 -13.27 11.31 1.50
CA MET A 1 -12.43 10.39 2.28
C MET A 1 -11.50 11.23 3.14
N LYS A 2 -11.52 11.06 4.47
CA LYS A 2 -10.49 11.67 5.34
C LYS A 2 -9.21 10.86 5.14
N ILE A 3 -8.14 11.51 4.67
CA ILE A 3 -6.82 10.89 4.56
C ILE A 3 -6.24 10.86 5.98
N SER A 4 -5.87 9.68 6.46
CA SER A 4 -5.18 9.51 7.75
C SER A 4 -3.85 10.26 7.73
N PRO A 5 -3.37 10.79 8.88
CA PRO A 5 -2.05 11.40 8.93
C PRO A 5 -0.98 10.39 8.51
N PRO A 6 0.11 10.84 7.85
CA PRO A 6 1.22 9.97 7.48
C PRO A 6 1.79 9.25 8.70
N GLN A 7 2.06 7.95 8.55
CA GLN A 7 2.61 7.10 9.61
C GLN A 7 4.03 6.65 9.25
N VAL A 8 4.89 6.54 10.26
CA VAL A 8 6.23 5.96 10.13
C VAL A 8 6.12 4.50 9.67
N GLY A 9 7.06 4.05 8.84
CA GLY A 9 7.09 2.68 8.30
C GLY A 9 6.15 2.46 7.10
N ARG A 10 5.51 3.52 6.58
CA ARG A 10 4.59 3.44 5.44
C ARG A 10 5.11 4.22 4.24
N TYR A 11 4.68 3.84 3.03
CA TYR A 11 5.08 4.53 1.81
C TYR A 11 4.11 5.66 1.44
N TYR A 12 4.67 6.84 1.15
CA TYR A 12 3.96 8.00 0.63
C TYR A 12 4.76 8.67 -0.49
N TYR A 13 4.10 9.44 -1.34
CA TYR A 13 4.79 10.36 -2.25
C TYR A 13 5.27 11.58 -1.47
N VAL A 14 6.57 11.84 -1.50
CA VAL A 14 7.20 13.06 -0.98
C VAL A 14 7.97 13.68 -2.15
N GLY A 15 7.60 14.89 -2.57
CA GLY A 15 8.22 15.52 -3.75
C GLY A 15 8.08 14.70 -5.04
N ASN A 16 6.94 14.02 -5.23
CA ASN A 16 6.64 13.08 -6.34
C ASN A 16 7.44 11.77 -6.35
N GLU A 17 8.29 11.52 -5.35
CA GLU A 17 9.02 10.26 -5.22
C GLU A 17 8.38 9.34 -4.16
N PRO A 18 8.19 8.04 -4.45
CA PRO A 18 7.69 7.10 -3.45
C PRO A 18 8.75 6.89 -2.38
N THR A 19 8.44 7.29 -1.15
CA THR A 19 9.38 7.38 -0.05
C THR A 19 8.85 6.62 1.15
N LEU A 20 9.73 5.80 1.77
CA LEU A 20 9.43 5.19 3.06
C LEU A 20 9.47 6.27 4.13
N PHE A 21 8.35 6.45 4.83
CA PHE A 21 8.23 7.48 5.85
C PHE A 21 9.00 7.09 7.11
N THR A 22 9.96 7.91 7.51
CA THR A 22 10.77 7.70 8.72
C THR A 22 10.45 8.75 9.78
N GLU A 23 10.83 8.51 11.03
CA GLU A 23 10.70 9.53 12.11
C GLU A 23 11.43 10.83 11.76
N LYS A 24 12.60 10.72 11.13
CA LYS A 24 13.38 11.86 10.64
C LYS A 24 12.57 12.68 9.62
N LEU A 25 11.95 12.01 8.64
CA LEU A 25 11.09 12.69 7.67
C LEU A 25 9.86 13.33 8.32
N LEU A 26 9.28 12.71 9.35
CA LEU A 26 8.14 13.29 10.07
C LEU A 26 8.50 14.64 10.74
N GLN A 27 9.75 14.81 11.17
CA GLN A 27 10.28 16.07 11.70
C GLN A 27 10.75 17.04 10.61
N GLU A 28 11.26 16.52 9.49
CA GLU A 28 11.90 17.29 8.42
C GLU A 28 10.95 17.74 7.30
N ILE A 29 9.70 17.26 7.27
CA ILE A 29 8.74 17.68 6.25
C ILE A 29 8.42 19.16 6.44
N LEU A 30 9.20 19.93 5.70
CA LEU A 30 9.01 21.32 5.42
C LEU A 30 7.59 21.54 4.88
N PRO A 31 7.00 22.72 5.13
CA PRO A 31 5.63 23.07 4.74
C PRO A 31 5.28 22.85 3.25
N HIS A 32 6.27 22.63 2.38
CA HIS A 32 6.12 22.49 0.93
C HIS A 32 5.98 21.06 0.41
N HIS A 33 6.24 20.02 1.22
CA HIS A 33 6.19 18.61 0.76
C HIS A 33 5.29 17.75 1.63
N ARG A 34 3.98 18.06 1.65
CA ARG A 34 3.01 17.19 2.32
C ARG A 34 2.99 15.79 1.69
N PRO A 35 3.15 14.72 2.48
CA PRO A 35 3.10 13.35 1.97
C PRO A 35 1.75 13.08 1.35
N GLN A 36 1.77 12.52 0.14
CA GLN A 36 0.56 12.13 -0.57
C GLN A 36 0.40 10.61 -0.58
N PRO A 37 -0.82 10.09 -0.43
CA PRO A 37 -1.05 8.66 -0.46
C PRO A 37 -0.77 8.09 -1.86
N ILE A 38 -0.05 6.97 -1.92
CA ILE A 38 0.28 6.29 -3.17
C ILE A 38 -0.89 5.37 -3.55
N ARG A 39 -1.44 5.52 -4.76
CA ARG A 39 -2.50 4.61 -5.27
C ARG A 39 -1.94 3.19 -5.45
N LEU A 40 -2.75 2.19 -5.14
CA LEU A 40 -2.42 0.80 -5.44
C LEU A 40 -2.47 0.57 -6.96
N THR A 41 -1.30 0.31 -7.55
CA THR A 41 -1.15 -0.05 -8.96
C THR A 41 -0.66 -1.49 -9.08
N LYS A 42 -0.83 -2.11 -10.27
CA LYS A 42 -0.32 -3.45 -10.57
C LYS A 42 1.18 -3.61 -10.26
N GLN A 43 1.97 -2.55 -10.46
CA GLN A 43 3.40 -2.57 -10.17
C GLN A 43 3.68 -2.70 -8.67
N TRP A 44 3.03 -1.90 -7.82
CA TRP A 44 3.18 -2.01 -6.37
C TRP A 44 2.81 -3.40 -5.85
N LEU A 45 1.77 -3.98 -6.42
CA LEU A 45 1.32 -5.33 -6.04
C LEU A 45 2.36 -6.38 -6.39
N LEU A 46 2.93 -6.33 -7.60
CA LEU A 46 4.06 -7.19 -7.96
C LEU A 46 5.23 -7.00 -7.00
N SER A 47 5.56 -5.76 -6.63
CA SER A 47 6.61 -5.44 -5.67
C SER A 47 6.32 -5.96 -4.26
N PHE A 48 5.06 -6.27 -3.90
CA PHE A 48 4.69 -6.89 -2.63
C PHE A 48 4.47 -8.41 -2.76
N GLY A 49 4.85 -9.03 -3.89
CA GLY A 49 4.72 -10.48 -4.09
C GLY A 49 3.32 -10.96 -4.52
N PHE A 50 2.40 -10.06 -4.85
CA PHE A 50 1.08 -10.46 -5.35
C PHE A 50 1.21 -11.14 -6.71
N ARG A 51 0.44 -12.21 -6.91
CA ARG A 51 0.43 -12.96 -8.16
C ARG A 51 -0.95 -12.90 -8.82
N PRO A 52 -1.02 -12.76 -10.15
CA PRO A 52 -2.26 -12.96 -10.87
C PRO A 52 -2.67 -14.44 -10.85
N ASP A 53 -3.96 -14.70 -10.99
CA ASP A 53 -4.46 -16.03 -11.32
C ASP A 53 -4.06 -16.45 -12.74
N ALA A 54 -4.30 -17.71 -13.11
CA ALA A 54 -3.93 -18.25 -14.42
C ALA A 54 -4.56 -17.45 -15.59
N ALA A 55 -5.76 -16.91 -15.38
CA ALA A 55 -6.46 -16.08 -16.36
C ALA A 55 -6.05 -14.59 -16.32
N ARG A 56 -5.22 -14.18 -15.35
CA ARG A 56 -4.84 -12.77 -15.06
C ARG A 56 -6.02 -11.83 -14.83
N HIS A 57 -7.17 -12.38 -14.47
CA HIS A 57 -8.39 -11.66 -14.16
C HIS A 57 -8.41 -11.19 -12.70
N PHE A 58 -7.77 -11.95 -11.83
CA PHE A 58 -7.71 -11.67 -10.41
C PHE A 58 -6.27 -11.69 -9.94
N TRP A 59 -6.01 -10.92 -8.90
CA TRP A 59 -4.71 -10.90 -8.25
C TRP A 59 -4.93 -11.20 -6.78
N TYR A 60 -4.12 -12.09 -6.23
CA TYR A 60 -4.28 -12.58 -4.87
C TYR A 60 -2.96 -12.54 -4.12
N PHE A 61 -3.07 -12.24 -2.84
CA PHE A 61 -2.01 -12.45 -1.86
C PHE A 61 -2.68 -12.72 -0.52
N GLN A 62 -2.63 -13.98 -0.08
CA GLN A 62 -3.33 -14.43 1.12
C GLN A 62 -4.83 -14.03 1.06
N ASP A 63 -5.33 -13.27 2.03
CA ASP A 63 -6.73 -12.80 2.10
C ASP A 63 -7.05 -11.54 1.27
N LEU A 64 -6.12 -11.05 0.46
CA LEU A 64 -6.27 -9.81 -0.31
C LEU A 64 -6.56 -10.11 -1.78
N LYS A 65 -7.57 -9.46 -2.37
CA LYS A 65 -7.93 -9.60 -3.79
C LYS A 65 -8.14 -8.27 -4.50
N LEU A 66 -7.75 -8.18 -5.77
CA LEU A 66 -8.08 -7.06 -6.65
C LEU A 66 -9.57 -7.06 -6.96
N VAL A 67 -10.22 -5.90 -6.91
CA VAL A 67 -11.63 -5.77 -7.32
C VAL A 67 -11.69 -5.47 -8.83
N PRO A 68 -12.30 -6.34 -9.66
CA PRO A 68 -12.39 -6.10 -11.10
C PRO A 68 -13.09 -4.78 -11.42
N GLY A 69 -12.55 -4.02 -12.37
CA GLY A 69 -13.12 -2.74 -12.81
C GLY A 69 -12.90 -1.57 -11.85
N LEU A 70 -12.32 -1.80 -10.66
CA LEU A 70 -11.95 -0.76 -9.71
C LEU A 70 -10.44 -0.79 -9.48
N ASN A 71 -9.80 0.38 -9.41
CA ASN A 71 -8.39 0.50 -8.98
C ASN A 71 -8.30 0.42 -7.44
N CYS A 72 -8.88 -0.64 -6.85
CA CYS A 72 -8.89 -0.89 -5.41
C CYS A 72 -8.91 -2.39 -5.10
N TRP A 73 -8.63 -2.70 -3.84
CA TRP A 73 -8.45 -4.04 -3.29
C TRP A 73 -9.45 -4.32 -2.21
N LEU A 74 -9.82 -5.58 -2.05
CA LEU A 74 -10.67 -6.04 -0.97
C LEU A 74 -9.87 -7.00 -0.10
N CYS A 75 -9.73 -6.66 1.18
CA CYS A 75 -9.38 -7.64 2.19
C CYS A 75 -10.62 -8.48 2.51
N VAL A 76 -10.56 -9.79 2.25
CA VAL A 76 -11.70 -10.70 2.42
C VAL A 76 -12.08 -10.85 3.89
N SER A 77 -11.09 -10.98 4.78
CA SER A 77 -11.30 -11.16 6.21
C SER A 77 -11.90 -9.91 6.89
N SER A 78 -11.36 -8.72 6.60
CA SER A 78 -11.86 -7.47 7.18
C SER A 78 -12.99 -6.79 6.39
N ARG A 79 -13.28 -7.27 5.17
CA ARG A 79 -14.20 -6.66 4.20
C ARG A 79 -13.87 -5.18 3.88
N ARG A 80 -12.63 -4.76 4.08
CA ARG A 80 -12.16 -3.39 3.81
C ARG A 80 -11.74 -3.24 2.35
N TYR A 81 -12.21 -2.16 1.73
CA TYR A 81 -11.70 -1.70 0.44
C TYR A 81 -10.46 -0.83 0.66
N LEU A 82 -9.37 -1.15 -0.04
CA LEU A 82 -8.06 -0.52 0.06
C LEU A 82 -7.72 0.11 -1.29
N TYR A 83 -7.44 1.40 -1.30
CA TYR A 83 -7.16 2.22 -2.48
C TYR A 83 -5.70 2.67 -2.53
N TYR A 84 -5.02 2.68 -1.38
CA TYR A 84 -3.68 3.22 -1.25
C TYR A 84 -2.71 2.21 -0.61
N VAL A 85 -1.41 2.37 -0.91
CA VAL A 85 -0.35 1.48 -0.43
C VAL A 85 -0.30 1.44 1.10
N HIS A 86 -0.41 2.58 1.78
CA HIS A 86 -0.40 2.60 3.25
C HIS A 86 -1.58 1.81 3.85
N GLU A 87 -2.77 1.85 3.24
CA GLU A 87 -3.93 1.08 3.71
C GLU A 87 -3.69 -0.43 3.56
N LEU A 88 -2.98 -0.85 2.52
CA LEU A 88 -2.55 -2.24 2.33
C LEU A 88 -1.56 -2.67 3.42
N GLN A 89 -0.56 -1.83 3.68
CA GLN A 89 0.45 -2.09 4.71
C GLN A 89 -0.15 -2.12 6.12
N GLU A 90 -1.11 -1.24 6.42
CA GLU A 90 -1.90 -1.25 7.66
C GLU A 90 -2.73 -2.53 7.78
N CYS A 91 -3.51 -2.85 6.75
CA CYS A 91 -4.34 -4.05 6.75
C CYS A 91 -3.51 -5.33 6.93
N PHE A 92 -2.33 -5.40 6.32
CA PHE A 92 -1.43 -6.53 6.49
C PHE A 92 -0.86 -6.61 7.90
N ALA A 93 -0.41 -5.48 8.46
CA ALA A 93 0.09 -5.42 9.83
C ALA A 93 -0.99 -5.80 10.86
N ASP A 94 -2.23 -5.35 10.68
CA ASP A 94 -3.34 -5.69 11.56
C ASP A 94 -3.62 -7.19 11.58
N ILE A 95 -3.58 -7.86 10.42
CA ILE A 95 -3.96 -9.28 10.28
C ILE A 95 -2.80 -10.20 10.69
N TYR A 96 -1.59 -9.91 10.22
CA TYR A 96 -0.45 -10.81 10.34
C TYR A 96 0.55 -10.39 11.41
N GLN A 97 0.34 -9.24 12.06
CA GLN A 97 1.21 -8.71 13.11
C GLN A 97 2.68 -8.56 12.64
N THR A 98 2.87 -8.25 11.36
CA THR A 98 4.17 -8.08 10.72
C THR A 98 4.09 -7.06 9.57
N GLU A 99 5.23 -6.59 9.09
CA GLU A 99 5.31 -5.62 8.00
C GLU A 99 5.18 -6.29 6.63
N LEU A 100 4.50 -5.62 5.69
CA LEU A 100 4.38 -6.09 4.31
C LEU A 100 5.75 -5.93 3.62
N PRO A 101 6.43 -7.04 3.24
CA PRO A 101 7.75 -6.96 2.65
C PRO A 101 7.67 -6.43 1.22
N LEU A 102 8.64 -5.62 0.82
CA LEU A 102 8.91 -5.39 -0.59
C LEU A 102 9.76 -6.55 -1.12
N GLU A 103 9.22 -7.33 -2.05
CA GLU A 103 10.03 -8.17 -2.94
C GLU A 103 10.81 -7.23 -3.86
N ILE A 104 12.01 -6.83 -3.43
CA ILE A 104 12.97 -6.20 -4.33
C ILE A 104 13.31 -7.25 -5.38
N GLN A 105 12.78 -7.08 -6.59
CA GLN A 105 13.20 -7.90 -7.73
C GLN A 105 14.70 -7.66 -7.91
N SER A 106 15.47 -8.68 -7.52
CA SER A 106 16.92 -8.76 -7.71
C SER A 106 17.24 -9.11 -9.16
#